data_AF-A0A3M1BRZ5-F1
#
_entry.id   AF-A0A3M1BRZ5-F1
#
_cell.length_a   1.000
_cell.length_b   1.000
_cell.length_c   1.000
_cell.angle_alpha   90.00
_cell.angle_beta   90.00
_cell.angle_gamma   90.00
#
_symmetry.space_group_name_H-M   'P 1'
#
loop_
_entity.id
_entity.type
_entity.pdbx_description
1 polymer ?
#
loop_
_entity_poly.entity_id
_entity_poly.type
_entity_poly.pdbx_seq_one_letter_code
_entity_poly.pdbx_strand_id
1 'polypeptide(L)'
;MQKGFVQKSFEDVLKSKRLLEASIKGYTPYDPKREYEPEELERYDAMSFRFEKFVETVLSFFTTLELYLFGKKSDTLRNRLLRL
;
A
#
# COMPACT_ATOMS: atom_id res chain seq x y z
N MET A 1 -3.83 -25.05 -2.92
CA MET A 1 -3.62 -24.33 -1.65
C MET A 1 -2.86 -23.01 -1.84
N GLN A 2 -1.66 -23.00 -2.43
CA GLN A 2 -0.84 -21.77 -2.61
C GLN A 2 -1.47 -20.70 -3.53
N LYS A 3 -2.17 -21.08 -4.61
CA LYS A 3 -2.85 -20.13 -5.51
C LYS A 3 -3.92 -19.27 -4.80
N GLY A 4 -4.63 -19.85 -3.82
CA GLY A 4 -5.64 -19.14 -3.04
C GLY A 4 -5.04 -18.03 -2.17
N PHE A 5 -3.84 -18.24 -1.64
CA PHE A 5 -3.13 -17.21 -0.88
C PHE A 5 -2.70 -16.03 -1.75
N VAL A 6 -2.17 -16.30 -2.96
CA VAL A 6 -1.82 -15.23 -3.92
C VAL A 6 -3.05 -14.42 -4.28
N GLN A 7 -4.15 -15.08 -4.63
CA GLN A 7 -5.41 -14.41 -4.97
C GLN A 7 -5.90 -13.53 -3.81
N LYS A 8 -5.93 -14.09 -2.60
CA LYS A 8 -6.34 -13.34 -1.40
C LYS A 8 -5.45 -12.12 -1.16
N SER A 9 -4.14 -12.26 -1.26
CA SER A 9 -3.21 -11.14 -1.09
C SER A 9 -3.40 -10.05 -2.16
N PHE A 10 -3.74 -10.43 -3.40
CA PHE A 10 -4.08 -9.49 -4.45
C PHE A 10 -5.41 -8.76 -4.18
N GLU A 11 -6.43 -9.46 -3.68
CA GLU A 11 -7.69 -8.84 -3.26
C GLU A 11 -7.46 -7.80 -2.15
N ASP A 12 -6.54 -8.06 -1.23
CA ASP A 12 -6.21 -7.11 -0.15
C ASP A 12 -5.46 -5.87 -0.69
N VAL A 13 -4.64 -6.02 -1.73
CA VAL A 13 -4.08 -4.87 -2.50
C VAL A 13 -5.19 -4.05 -3.13
N LEU A 14 -6.18 -4.69 -3.77
CA LEU A 14 -7.30 -3.96 -4.40
C LEU A 14 -8.15 -3.22 -3.38
N LYS A 15 -8.36 -3.79 -2.18
CA LYS A 15 -9.08 -3.13 -1.09
C LYS A 15 -8.33 -1.91 -0.57
N SER A 16 -7.04 -2.04 -0.28
CA SER A 16 -6.22 -0.91 0.21
C SER A 16 -6.12 0.20 -0.84
N LYS A 17 -5.98 -0.16 -2.13
CA LYS A 17 -6.03 0.80 -3.25
C LYS A 17 -7.33 1.59 -3.25
N ARG A 18 -8.48 0.93 -3.13
CA ARG A 18 -9.80 1.60 -3.13
C ARG A 18 -9.96 2.59 -1.98
N LEU A 19 -9.44 2.27 -0.80
CA LEU A 19 -9.46 3.17 0.37
C LEU A 19 -8.57 4.39 0.16
N LEU A 20 -7.38 4.19 -0.42
CA LEU A 20 -6.49 5.29 -0.79
C LEU A 20 -7.14 6.20 -1.85
N GLU A 21 -7.68 5.63 -2.92
CA GLU A 21 -8.40 6.40 -3.97
C GLU A 21 -9.56 7.22 -3.40
N ALA A 22 -10.32 6.65 -2.45
CA ALA A 22 -11.39 7.39 -1.76
C ALA A 22 -10.86 8.58 -0.96
N SER A 23 -9.65 8.48 -0.40
CA SER A 23 -9.01 9.57 0.35
C SER A 23 -8.53 10.68 -0.57
N ILE A 24 -8.01 10.31 -1.74
CA ILE A 24 -7.49 11.26 -2.73
C ILE A 24 -8.63 12.08 -3.36
N LYS A 25 -9.82 11.51 -3.56
CA LYS A 25 -10.96 12.22 -4.18
C LYS A 25 -11.37 13.51 -3.46
N GLY A 26 -11.16 13.58 -2.14
CA GLY A 26 -11.45 14.76 -1.32
C GLY A 26 -10.21 15.55 -0.90
N TYR A 27 -9.06 15.29 -1.53
CA TYR A 27 -7.79 15.91 -1.15
C TYR A 27 -7.74 17.38 -1.52
N THR A 28 -7.49 18.22 -0.53
CA THR A 28 -7.06 19.60 -0.71
C THR A 28 -5.55 19.64 -0.51
N PRO A 29 -4.76 20.27 -1.41
CA PRO A 29 -3.34 20.45 -1.22
C PRO A 29 -3.00 21.11 0.12
N TYR A 30 -1.99 20.58 0.80
CA TYR A 30 -1.45 21.17 2.04
C TYR A 30 -0.76 22.50 1.73
N ASP A 31 -1.10 23.56 2.46
CA ASP A 31 -0.48 24.88 2.36
C ASP A 31 0.49 25.09 3.53
N PRO A 32 1.81 25.12 3.30
CA PRO A 32 2.79 25.28 4.38
C PRO A 32 2.76 26.67 5.04
N LYS A 33 2.02 27.64 4.50
CA LYS A 33 1.87 28.98 5.10
C LYS A 33 0.65 29.09 6.00
N ARG A 34 -0.21 28.07 6.03
CA ARG A 34 -1.42 28.02 6.84
C ARG A 34 -1.14 27.29 8.16
N GLU A 35 -1.57 27.87 9.27
CA GLU A 35 -1.72 27.14 10.52
C GLU A 35 -3.02 26.33 10.47
N TYR A 36 -2.90 25.02 10.68
CA TYR A 36 -4.02 24.09 10.69
C TYR A 36 -4.34 23.71 12.12
N GLU A 37 -5.63 23.66 12.45
CA GLU A 37 -6.07 23.06 13.71
C GLU A 37 -5.84 21.53 13.67
N PRO A 38 -5.65 20.87 14.83
CA PRO A 38 -5.42 19.42 14.89
C PRO A 38 -6.46 18.59 14.12
N GLU A 39 -7.74 18.97 14.17
CA GLU A 39 -8.83 18.26 13.47
C GLU A 39 -8.70 18.36 11.94
N GLU A 40 -8.07 19.42 11.43
CA GLU A 40 -7.81 19.57 10.00
C GLU A 40 -6.63 18.72 9.53
N LEU A 41 -5.66 18.48 10.41
CA LEU A 41 -4.50 17.63 10.16
C LEU A 41 -4.89 16.14 10.04
N GLU A 42 -5.92 15.69 10.75
CA GLU A 42 -6.39 14.30 10.73
C GLU A 42 -6.65 13.77 9.31
N ARG A 43 -7.10 14.63 8.40
CA ARG A 43 -7.36 14.24 7.00
C ARG A 43 -6.08 13.90 6.25
N TYR A 44 -5.02 14.66 6.48
CA TYR A 44 -3.71 14.41 5.88
C TYR A 44 -3.07 13.17 6.50
N ASP A 45 -3.17 13.01 7.81
CA ASP A 45 -2.68 11.82 8.52
C ASP A 45 -3.39 10.55 8.05
N ALA A 46 -4.72 10.58 7.92
CA ALA A 46 -5.49 9.46 7.41
C ALA A 46 -5.12 9.10 5.97
N MET A 47 -4.82 10.10 5.13
CA MET A 47 -4.36 9.88 3.76
C MET A 47 -2.96 9.25 3.73
N SER A 48 -2.01 9.81 4.49
CA SER A 48 -0.65 9.29 4.62
C SER A 48 -0.66 7.85 5.13
N PHE A 49 -1.44 7.55 6.16
CA PHE A 49 -1.61 6.22 6.70
C PHE A 49 -2.15 5.22 5.65
N ARG A 50 -3.18 5.62 4.89
CA ARG A 50 -3.74 4.75 3.83
C ARG A 50 -2.75 4.54 2.69
N PHE A 51 -1.92 5.54 2.38
CA PHE A 51 -0.84 5.41 1.40
C PHE A 51 0.22 4.42 1.87
N GLU A 52 0.70 4.56 3.11
CA GLU A 52 1.64 3.62 3.73
C GLU A 52 1.08 2.19 3.72
N LYS A 53 -0.18 2.01 4.13
CA LYS A 53 -0.84 0.69 4.10
C LYS A 53 -0.99 0.11 2.71
N PHE A 54 -1.28 0.93 1.71
CA PHE A 54 -1.31 0.47 0.32
C PHE A 54 0.08 -0.04 -0.12
N VAL A 55 1.14 0.75 0.13
CA VAL A 55 2.52 0.35 -0.21
C VAL A 55 2.92 -0.94 0.51
N GLU A 56 2.71 -1.03 1.83
CA GLU A 56 2.98 -2.24 2.62
C GLU A 56 2.27 -3.47 2.05
N THR A 57 0.99 -3.32 1.69
CA THR A 57 0.18 -4.43 1.15
C THR A 57 0.69 -4.88 -0.22
N VAL A 58 1.10 -3.94 -1.09
CA VAL A 58 1.72 -4.25 -2.38
C VAL A 58 3.04 -5.00 -2.18
N LEU A 59 3.89 -4.56 -1.26
CA LEU A 59 5.17 -5.23 -0.99
C LEU A 59 4.99 -6.64 -0.40
N SER A 60 3.96 -6.81 0.44
CA SER A 60 3.56 -8.11 0.98
C SER A 60 3.04 -9.04 -0.13
N PHE A 61 2.22 -8.52 -1.05
CA PHE A 61 1.75 -9.24 -2.23
C PHE A 61 2.92 -9.73 -3.08
N PHE A 62 3.89 -8.87 -3.39
CA PHE A 62 5.08 -9.27 -4.14
C PHE A 62 5.88 -10.36 -3.45
N THR A 63 5.97 -10.33 -2.12
CA THR A 63 6.61 -11.41 -1.36
C THR A 63 5.87 -12.74 -1.51
N THR A 64 4.54 -12.69 -1.46
CA THR A 64 3.66 -13.87 -1.64
C THR A 64 3.74 -14.40 -3.07
N LEU A 65 3.75 -13.51 -4.07
CA LEU A 65 3.89 -13.84 -5.48
C LEU A 65 5.26 -14.46 -5.77
N GLU A 66 6.34 -13.90 -5.23
CA GLU A 66 7.70 -14.42 -5.39
C GLU A 66 7.83 -15.85 -4.84
N LEU A 67 7.30 -16.09 -3.64
CA LEU A 67 7.25 -17.42 -3.05
C LEU A 67 6.47 -18.41 -3.91
N TYR A 68 5.33 -17.97 -4.46
CA TYR A 68 4.51 -18.82 -5.32
C TYR A 68 5.22 -19.17 -6.63
N LEU A 69 5.91 -18.21 -7.26
CA LEU A 69 6.57 -18.41 -8.55
C LEU A 69 7.89 -19.19 -8.43
N PHE A 70 8.66 -18.95 -7.37
CA PHE A 70 10.05 -19.40 -7.30
C PHE A 70 10.38 -20.28 -6.10
N GLY A 71 9.45 -20.46 -5.17
CA GLY A 71 9.66 -21.24 -3.93
C GLY A 71 10.67 -20.63 -2.95
N LYS A 72 11.21 -19.44 -3.24
CA LYS A 72 12.21 -18.75 -2.40
C LYS A 72 12.00 -17.24 -2.43
N LYS A 73 12.33 -16.56 -1.33
CA LYS A 73 12.34 -15.10 -1.23
C LYS A 73 13.69 -14.54 -1.67
N SER A 74 13.69 -13.37 -2.29
CA SER A 74 14.89 -12.56 -2.47
C SER A 74 15.37 -11.98 -1.13
N ASP A 75 16.69 -11.83 -1.00
CA ASP A 75 17.36 -11.33 0.21
C ASP A 75 16.99 -9.88 0.54
N THR A 76 16.70 -9.08 -0.48
CA THR A 76 16.33 -7.66 -0.32
C THR A 76 15.04 -7.35 -1.07
N LEU A 77 14.35 -6.30 -0.62
CA LEU A 77 13.21 -5.73 -1.33
C LEU A 77 13.58 -5.35 -2.77
N ARG A 78 14.73 -4.68 -2.95
CA ARG A 78 15.20 -4.28 -4.29
C ARG A 78 15.37 -5.47 -5.21
N ASN A 79 16.00 -6.54 -4.73
CA ASN A 79 16.21 -7.75 -5.53
C ASN A 79 14.87 -8.39 -5.92
N ARG A 80 13.90 -8.42 -4.99
CA ARG A 80 12.54 -8.89 -5.28
C ARG A 80 11.88 -8.08 -6.40
N LEU A 81 11.91 -6.76 -6.30
CA LEU A 81 11.27 -5.86 -7.27
C LEU A 81 11.93 -5.89 -8.64
N LEU A 82 13.23 -6.19 -8.73
CA LEU A 82 13.93 -6.35 -10.01
C LEU A 82 13.68 -7.70 -10.67
N ARG A 83 13.21 -8.69 -9.90
CA ARG A 83 13.03 -10.08 -10.34
C ARG A 83 11.61 -10.39 -10.79
N LEU A 84 10.62 -9.80 -10.11
CA LEU A 84 9.20 -9.88 -10.47
C LEU A 84 8.88 -8.97 -11.64
#